data_AF-A0A7S2U416-F1
#
_entry.id   AF-A0A7S2U416-F1
#
_cell.length_a   1.000
_cell.length_b   1.000
_cell.length_c   1.000
_cell.angle_alpha   90.00
_cell.angle_beta   90.00
_cell.angle_gamma   90.00
#
_symmetry.space_group_name_H-M   'P 1'
#
loop_
_entity.id
_entity.type
_entity.pdbx_description
1 polymer ?
#
loop_
_entity_poly.entity_id
_entity_poly.type
_entity_poly.pdbx_seq_one_letter_code
_entity_poly.pdbx_strand_id
1 'polypeptide(L)'
;MTRVGHLHCSSSGCVATRDTMAKCYIGSFGIYAIVTLALAGFSIWHAFHTRKQFFPATIFLTTNKINVVVLSNVAFMTTLSLGKFLKHIFLGELSAQEITELERKGKIAVTETCLALTTFREELNIRMV
;
A
#
# COMPACT_ATOMS: atom_id res chain seq x y z
N MET A 1 -0.80 -36.08 -40.79
CA MET A 1 0.48 -35.52 -40.30
C MET A 1 0.18 -34.19 -39.62
N THR A 2 -0.25 -34.23 -38.35
CA THR A 2 0.55 -33.95 -37.13
C THR A 2 0.80 -32.45 -36.93
N ARG A 3 0.39 -31.78 -35.84
CA ARG A 3 0.06 -32.24 -34.49
C ARG A 3 -0.78 -31.16 -33.78
N VAL A 4 -1.96 -31.55 -33.28
CA VAL A 4 -2.77 -30.78 -32.32
C VAL A 4 -1.92 -30.57 -31.07
N GLY A 5 -1.59 -29.32 -30.77
CA GLY A 5 -0.87 -28.92 -29.58
C GLY A 5 -1.75 -29.14 -28.35
N HIS A 6 -1.61 -30.33 -27.77
CA HIS A 6 -2.05 -30.74 -26.44
C HIS A 6 -1.95 -29.58 -25.43
N LEU A 7 -3.08 -28.95 -25.10
CA LEU A 7 -3.22 -28.24 -23.82
C LEU A 7 -3.25 -29.32 -22.74
N HIS A 8 -2.06 -29.63 -22.24
CA HIS A 8 -1.87 -30.48 -21.09
C HIS A 8 -2.32 -29.69 -19.86
N CYS A 9 -3.46 -30.09 -19.30
CA CYS A 9 -3.85 -29.74 -17.94
C CYS A 9 -2.76 -30.31 -17.01
N SER A 10 -1.83 -29.46 -16.56
CA SER A 10 -0.78 -29.86 -15.61
C SER A 10 -1.00 -29.14 -14.28
N SER A 11 -1.10 -29.95 -13.23
CA SER A 11 -1.45 -29.68 -11.83
C SER A 11 -0.44 -28.78 -11.08
N SER A 12 0.09 -27.75 -11.74
CA SER A 12 1.06 -26.78 -11.21
C SER A 12 0.78 -25.34 -11.71
N GLY A 13 -0.39 -25.10 -12.31
CA GLY A 13 -0.75 -23.88 -13.04
C GLY A 13 -1.20 -22.67 -12.21
N CYS A 14 -1.24 -22.72 -10.87
CA CYS A 14 -1.70 -21.59 -10.06
C CYS A 14 -0.62 -20.61 -9.60
N VAL A 15 0.67 -20.96 -9.65
CA VAL A 15 1.75 -20.05 -9.22
C VAL A 15 2.23 -19.14 -10.37
N ALA A 16 2.30 -19.66 -11.60
CA ALA A 16 2.76 -18.90 -12.77
C ALA A 16 1.87 -17.69 -13.15
N THR A 17 0.59 -17.72 -12.77
CA THR A 17 -0.33 -16.58 -12.95
C THR A 17 -0.10 -15.48 -11.91
N ARG A 18 0.26 -15.81 -10.67
CA ARG A 18 0.50 -14.82 -9.60
C ARG A 18 1.76 -13.99 -9.85
N ASP A 19 2.81 -14.62 -10.38
CA ASP A 19 4.08 -13.94 -10.72
C ASP A 19 3.99 -13.08 -12.00
N THR A 20 3.21 -13.52 -13.00
CA THR A 20 2.94 -12.73 -14.22
C THR A 20 2.04 -11.52 -13.94
N MET A 21 1.01 -11.70 -13.11
CA MET A 21 0.16 -10.61 -12.60
C MET A 21 0.96 -9.62 -11.76
N ALA A 22 1.91 -10.08 -10.93
CA ALA A 22 2.75 -9.21 -10.10
C ALA A 22 3.65 -8.30 -10.93
N LYS A 23 4.23 -8.79 -12.04
CA LYS A 23 5.05 -7.98 -12.96
C LYS A 23 4.24 -6.90 -13.68
N CYS A 24 3.03 -7.22 -14.14
CA CYS A 24 2.11 -6.23 -14.73
C CYS A 24 1.62 -5.22 -13.68
N TYR A 25 1.31 -5.68 -12.47
CA TYR A 25 0.90 -4.85 -11.34
C TYR A 25 2.01 -3.90 -10.86
N ILE A 26 3.27 -4.34 -10.86
CA ILE A 26 4.43 -3.51 -10.52
C ILE A 26 4.62 -2.36 -11.51
N GLY A 27 4.39 -2.60 -12.81
CA GLY A 27 4.43 -1.54 -13.82
C GLY A 27 3.37 -0.45 -13.56
N SER A 28 2.13 -0.86 -13.31
CA SER A 28 1.03 0.07 -12.99
C SER A 28 1.22 0.79 -11.65
N PHE A 29 1.74 0.09 -10.63
CA PHE A 29 2.03 0.66 -9.32
C PHE A 29 3.14 1.72 -9.39
N GLY A 30 4.15 1.52 -10.22
CA GLY A 30 5.23 2.49 -10.43
C GLY A 30 4.71 3.82 -10.96
N ILE A 31 3.86 3.80 -11.99
CA ILE A 31 3.25 5.01 -12.54
C ILE A 31 2.37 5.70 -11.50
N TYR A 32 1.54 4.95 -10.78
CA TYR A 32 0.72 5.49 -9.69
C TYR A 32 1.56 6.15 -8.61
N ALA A 33 2.65 5.51 -8.17
CA ALA A 33 3.58 6.08 -7.19
C ALA A 33 4.19 7.40 -7.66
N ILE A 34 4.65 7.46 -8.90
CA ILE A 34 5.22 8.68 -9.49
C ILE A 34 4.18 9.80 -9.53
N VAL A 35 2.96 9.52 -9.99
CA VAL A 35 1.88 10.50 -10.06
C VAL A 35 1.51 11.02 -8.67
N THR A 36 1.38 10.13 -7.68
CA THR A 36 1.07 10.53 -6.30
C THR A 36 2.19 11.36 -5.67
N LEU A 37 3.45 10.99 -5.88
CA LEU A 37 4.61 11.76 -5.38
C LEU A 37 4.73 13.12 -6.06
N ALA A 38 4.49 13.20 -7.37
CA ALA A 38 4.48 14.45 -8.11
C ALA A 38 3.36 15.38 -7.60
N LEU A 39 2.16 14.85 -7.39
CA LEU A 39 1.03 15.61 -6.85
C LEU A 39 1.31 16.12 -5.43
N ALA A 40 1.91 15.29 -4.59
CA ALA A 40 2.32 15.67 -3.23
C ALA A 40 3.39 16.77 -3.24
N GLY A 41 4.44 16.61 -4.06
CA GLY A 41 5.49 17.61 -4.23
C GLY A 41 4.93 18.95 -4.73
N PHE A 42 4.01 18.91 -5.69
CA PHE A 42 3.33 20.10 -6.19
C PHE A 42 2.48 20.79 -5.11
N SER A 43 1.69 20.03 -4.34
CA SER A 43 0.88 20.57 -3.23
C SER A 43 1.76 21.24 -2.17
N ILE A 44 2.87 20.60 -1.80
CA ILE A 44 3.84 21.13 -0.84
C ILE A 44 4.49 22.41 -1.40
N TRP A 45 4.95 22.39 -2.64
CA TRP A 45 5.50 23.57 -3.31
C TRP A 45 4.52 24.73 -3.31
N HIS A 46 3.27 24.48 -3.74
CA HIS A 46 2.23 25.49 -3.83
C HIS A 46 1.94 26.12 -2.46
N ALA A 47 1.90 25.32 -1.40
CA ALA A 47 1.71 25.81 -0.05
C ALA A 47 2.89 26.67 0.45
N PHE A 48 4.13 26.24 0.19
CA PHE A 48 5.33 27.02 0.54
C PHE A 48 5.43 28.34 -0.22
N HIS A 49 5.05 28.35 -1.51
CA HIS A 49 5.04 29.57 -2.31
C HIS A 49 4.01 30.60 -1.80
N THR A 50 2.88 30.12 -1.27
CA THR A 50 1.80 30.98 -0.77
C THR A 50 2.06 31.52 0.64
N ARG A 51 2.80 30.79 1.49
CA ARG A 51 3.04 31.14 2.91
C ARG A 51 4.53 30.97 3.24
N LYS A 52 5.32 32.05 3.20
CA LYS A 52 6.79 32.06 3.46
C LYS A 52 7.22 31.62 4.88
N GLN A 53 6.29 31.25 5.76
CA GLN A 53 6.56 30.80 7.13
C GLN A 53 6.18 29.31 7.25
N PHE A 54 7.14 28.46 7.66
CA PHE A 54 7.00 27.00 7.72
C PHE A 54 5.81 26.53 8.58
N PHE A 55 5.60 27.16 9.73
CA PHE A 55 4.58 26.74 10.70
C PHE A 55 3.13 26.86 10.18
N PRO A 56 2.67 28.03 9.66
CA PRO A 56 1.33 28.14 9.08
C PRO A 56 1.17 27.35 7.77
N ALA A 57 2.24 27.07 7.03
CA ALA A 57 2.17 26.23 5.84
C ALA A 57 1.76 24.80 6.22
N THR A 58 2.44 24.18 7.18
CA THR A 58 2.13 22.80 7.62
C THR A 58 0.71 22.68 8.16
N ILE A 59 0.23 23.64 8.96
CA ILE A 59 -1.16 23.63 9.44
C ILE A 59 -2.15 23.82 8.29
N PHE A 60 -1.83 24.64 7.29
CA PHE A 60 -2.67 24.78 6.10
C PHE A 60 -2.76 23.49 5.26
N LEU A 61 -1.68 22.71 5.18
CA LEU A 61 -1.71 21.40 4.53
C LEU A 61 -2.66 20.42 5.23
N THR A 62 -2.69 20.40 6.56
CA THR A 62 -3.50 19.45 7.34
C THR A 62 -4.95 19.89 7.56
N THR A 63 -5.26 21.17 7.36
CA THR A 63 -6.63 21.70 7.50
C THR A 63 -7.38 21.76 6.17
N ASN A 64 -6.68 21.91 5.04
CA ASN A 64 -7.32 21.97 3.74
C ASN A 64 -7.77 20.58 3.26
N LYS A 65 -9.07 20.43 2.96
CA LYS A 65 -9.68 19.16 2.49
C LYS A 65 -8.93 18.53 1.32
N ILE A 66 -8.47 19.31 0.35
CA ILE A 66 -7.78 18.80 -0.84
C ILE A 66 -6.39 18.27 -0.47
N ASN A 67 -5.63 19.03 0.32
CA ASN A 67 -4.30 18.61 0.76
C ASN A 67 -4.36 17.39 1.69
N VAL A 68 -5.37 17.30 2.55
CA VAL A 68 -5.61 16.12 3.40
C VAL A 68 -5.87 14.87 2.56
N VAL A 69 -6.61 14.98 1.45
CA VAL A 69 -6.83 13.87 0.52
C VAL A 69 -5.53 13.45 -0.17
N VAL A 70 -4.71 14.41 -0.63
CA VAL A 70 -3.40 14.11 -1.23
C VAL A 70 -2.47 13.43 -0.23
N LEU A 71 -2.37 13.94 1.00
CA LEU A 71 -1.59 13.34 2.08
C LEU A 71 -2.05 11.92 2.41
N SER A 72 -3.38 11.69 2.42
CA SER A 72 -3.96 10.36 2.65
C SER A 72 -3.56 9.38 1.54
N ASN A 73 -3.55 9.82 0.29
CA ASN A 73 -3.11 9.01 -0.86
C ASN A 73 -1.63 8.60 -0.74
N VAL A 74 -0.77 9.55 -0.36
CA VAL A 74 0.66 9.28 -0.10
C VAL A 74 0.85 8.31 1.07
N ALA A 75 0.11 8.48 2.16
CA ALA A 75 0.16 7.59 3.32
C ALA A 75 -0.25 6.16 2.96
N PHE A 76 -1.29 6.01 2.13
CA PHE A 76 -1.74 4.71 1.64
C PHE A 76 -0.69 4.03 0.76
N MET A 77 -0.12 4.77 -0.21
CA MET A 77 0.96 4.28 -1.07
C MET A 77 2.19 3.84 -0.25
N THR A 78 2.56 4.61 0.78
CA THR A 78 3.68 4.30 1.67
C THR A 78 3.41 3.03 2.48
N THR A 79 2.19 2.87 3.02
CA THR A 79 1.78 1.68 3.78
C THR A 79 1.83 0.41 2.92
N LEU A 80 1.36 0.47 1.67
CA LEU A 80 1.45 -0.64 0.72
C LEU A 80 2.91 -0.99 0.37
N SER A 81 3.75 0.02 0.18
CA SER A 81 5.17 -0.14 -0.11
C SER A 81 5.92 -0.76 1.08
N LEU A 82 5.60 -0.33 2.30
CA LEU A 82 6.15 -0.89 3.52
C LEU A 82 5.76 -2.36 3.68
N GLY A 83 4.51 -2.73 3.39
CA GLY A 83 4.09 -4.14 3.39
C GLY A 83 4.87 -5.02 2.41
N LYS A 84 5.18 -4.48 1.21
CA LYS A 84 6.04 -5.15 0.22
C LYS A 84 7.48 -5.27 0.71
N PHE A 85 8.01 -4.22 1.32
CA PHE A 85 9.37 -4.19 1.87
C PHE A 85 9.55 -5.15 3.05
N LEU A 86 8.60 -5.18 3.98
CA LEU A 86 8.57 -6.12 5.08
C LEU A 86 8.48 -7.57 4.56
N LYS A 87 7.63 -7.84 3.57
CA LYS A 87 7.64 -9.17 2.92
C LYS A 87 9.01 -9.49 2.32
N HIS A 88 9.65 -8.54 1.65
CA HIS A 88 10.96 -8.78 1.04
C HIS A 88 12.06 -9.06 2.06
N ILE A 89 12.10 -8.32 3.18
CA ILE A 89 13.09 -8.52 4.26
C ILE A 89 12.86 -9.84 5.00
N PHE A 90 11.61 -10.17 5.33
CA PHE A 90 11.30 -11.33 6.18
C PHE A 90 11.24 -12.67 5.42
N LEU A 91 10.94 -12.69 4.11
CA LEU A 91 10.77 -13.93 3.32
C LEU A 91 12.03 -14.38 2.56
N GLY A 92 13.20 -13.80 2.84
CA GLY A 92 14.45 -14.11 2.15
C GLY A 92 14.94 -15.56 2.26
N GLU A 93 14.35 -16.42 3.10
CA GLU A 93 14.89 -17.76 3.36
C GLU A 93 13.88 -18.88 3.72
N LEU A 94 12.56 -18.70 3.60
CA LEU A 94 11.59 -19.65 4.18
C LEU A 94 10.81 -20.50 3.16
N SER A 95 10.74 -21.80 3.46
CA SER A 95 10.16 -22.87 2.64
C SER A 95 8.69 -22.61 2.33
N ALA A 96 8.19 -23.12 1.19
CA ALA A 96 6.84 -22.90 0.67
C ALA A 96 5.69 -23.22 1.67
N GLN A 97 5.98 -23.96 2.74
CA GLN A 97 5.06 -24.25 3.83
C GLN A 97 4.78 -23.04 4.75
N GLU A 98 5.77 -22.20 5.04
CA GLU A 98 5.60 -21.06 5.97
C GLU A 98 4.84 -19.88 5.33
N ILE A 99 4.93 -19.74 4.01
CA ILE A 99 4.23 -18.68 3.26
C ILE A 99 2.72 -18.78 3.45
N THR A 100 2.18 -20.00 3.43
CA THR A 100 0.74 -20.25 3.54
C THR A 100 0.21 -19.89 4.93
N GLU A 101 0.97 -20.21 5.97
CA GLU A 101 0.60 -19.94 7.36
C GLU A 101 0.80 -18.46 7.74
N LEU A 102 1.89 -17.84 7.28
CA LEU A 102 2.14 -16.41 7.45
C LEU A 102 1.09 -15.55 6.74
N GLU A 103 0.59 -15.96 5.58
CA GLU A 103 -0.47 -15.21 4.89
C GLU A 103 -1.80 -15.28 5.67
N ARG A 104 -2.14 -16.45 6.21
CA ARG A 104 -3.33 -16.63 7.05
C ARG A 104 -3.24 -15.78 8.32
N LYS A 105 -2.14 -15.90 9.06
CA LYS A 105 -1.90 -15.16 10.31
C LYS A 105 -1.71 -13.66 10.09
N GLY A 106 -1.03 -13.27 9.01
CA GLY A 106 -0.77 -11.87 8.68
C GLY A 106 -2.04 -11.09 8.38
N LYS A 107 -2.99 -11.68 7.64
CA LYS A 107 -4.30 -11.04 7.39
C LYS A 107 -5.07 -10.82 8.68
N ILE A 108 -5.12 -11.84 9.55
CA ILE A 108 -5.80 -11.76 10.84
C ILE A 108 -5.15 -10.71 11.74
N ALA A 109 -3.82 -10.71 11.87
CA ALA A 109 -3.10 -9.74 12.68
C ALA A 109 -3.32 -8.30 12.21
N VAL A 110 -3.35 -8.06 10.90
CA VAL A 110 -3.62 -6.73 10.34
C VAL A 110 -5.06 -6.29 10.63
N THR A 111 -6.05 -7.17 10.47
CA THR A 111 -7.46 -6.82 10.75
C THR A 111 -7.70 -6.60 12.23
N GLU A 112 -7.09 -7.41 13.11
CA GLU A 112 -7.15 -7.24 14.57
C GLU A 112 -6.52 -5.90 15.00
N THR A 113 -5.36 -5.56 14.43
CA THR A 113 -4.71 -4.27 14.69
C THR A 113 -5.57 -3.10 14.20
N CYS A 114 -6.17 -3.21 13.01
CA CYS A 114 -7.05 -2.18 12.47
C CYS A 114 -8.30 -1.98 13.34
N LEU A 115 -8.89 -3.08 13.82
CA LEU A 115 -10.04 -3.07 14.72
C LEU A 115 -9.67 -2.39 16.04
N ALA A 116 -8.57 -2.81 16.66
CA ALA A 116 -8.07 -2.23 17.89
C ALA A 116 -7.80 -0.72 17.73
N LEU A 117 -7.09 -0.31 16.67
CA LEU A 117 -6.83 1.10 16.37
C LEU A 117 -8.12 1.90 16.18
N THR A 118 -9.12 1.33 15.52
CA THR A 118 -10.41 2.00 15.29
C THR A 118 -11.21 2.15 16.59
N THR A 119 -11.28 1.11 17.43
CA THR A 119 -11.93 1.17 18.75
C THR A 119 -11.25 2.17 19.67
N PHE A 120 -9.91 2.19 19.73
CA PHE A 120 -9.20 3.21 20.51
C PHE A 120 -9.47 4.62 20.00
N ARG A 121 -9.49 4.83 18.67
CA ARG A 121 -9.78 6.15 18.07
C ARG A 121 -11.22 6.60 18.36
N GLU A 122 -12.16 5.67 18.45
CA GLU A 122 -13.55 5.95 18.81
C GLU A 122 -13.70 6.29 20.30
N GLU A 123 -13.10 5.50 21.20
CA GLU A 123 -13.07 5.79 22.64
C GLU A 123 -12.48 7.17 22.97
N LEU A 124 -11.41 7.57 22.27
CA LEU A 124 -10.82 8.90 22.41
C LEU A 124 -11.75 9.99 21.84
N ASN A 125 -12.45 9.73 20.75
CA ASN A 125 -13.36 10.71 20.16
C ASN A 125 -14.63 10.95 21.01
N ILE A 126 -15.11 9.93 21.73
CA ILE A 126 -16.33 10.03 22.57
C ILE A 126 -16.01 10.61 23.96
N ARG A 127 -14.83 10.34 24.53
CA ARG A 127 -14.43 10.83 25.86
C ARG A 127 -13.89 12.26 25.89
N MET A 128 -13.57 12.85 24.73
CA MET A 128 -12.97 14.19 24.62
C MET A 128 -13.99 15.29 24.25
N VAL A 129 -15.23 15.17 24.77
CA VAL A 129 -16.25 16.24 24.75
C VAL A 129 -16.71 16.59 26.16
#